data_AF-A0A4R2LFE2-F1
#
_entry.id   AF-A0A4R2LFE2-F1
#
_cell.length_a   1.000
_cell.length_b   1.000
_cell.length_c   1.000
_cell.angle_alpha   90.00
_cell.angle_beta   90.00
_cell.angle_gamma   90.00
#
_symmetry.space_group_name_H-M   'P 1'
#
loop_
_entity.id
_entity.type
_entity.pdbx_description
1 polymer ?
#
loop_
_entity_poly.entity_id
_entity_poly.type
_entity_poly.pdbx_seq_one_letter_code
_entity_poly.pdbx_strand_id
1 'polypeptide(L)'
;TFSVYIPRDLDQNVSTIFAQWHGMPSRTLVSDPSGKVMRLSVKEFLELEKRMIFKKDTAHDKIAKVNAQGDTVYKAGKPNGWLIEQGGYPPLAFGFSQGYFYIKANSDRKWLTDKTDRCNANPDKAEIMKPVTSAYKASTIAYKMPFEHFPKDCWVTFRVNIDWTLYGKEKETILRNSLLDVKMSYRQAEKEVKRHIVNNEKILIGRNDEEGYYFKFGIYRVGNSTTPVCYNLAGYEQHERNASSQPN
;
A
#
# COMPACT_ATOMS: atom_id res chain seq x y z
N THR A 1 -15.11 -4.27 6.36
CA THR A 1 -15.04 -5.64 6.89
C THR A 1 -14.63 -6.58 5.78
N PHE A 2 -13.88 -7.65 6.10
CA PHE A 2 -13.62 -8.77 5.19
C PHE A 2 -13.25 -10.00 6.00
N SER A 3 -13.32 -11.20 5.40
CA SER A 3 -12.93 -12.45 6.04
C SER A 3 -11.90 -13.23 5.22
N VAL A 4 -11.04 -13.97 5.90
CA VAL A 4 -10.03 -14.86 5.32
C VAL A 4 -10.11 -16.24 5.96
N TYR A 5 -9.89 -17.28 5.17
CA TYR A 5 -9.74 -18.66 5.62
C TYR A 5 -8.33 -19.13 5.28
N ILE A 6 -7.50 -19.33 6.30
CA ILE A 6 -6.12 -19.79 6.15
C ILE A 6 -6.09 -21.31 6.39
N PRO A 7 -5.75 -22.12 5.39
CA PRO A 7 -5.66 -23.55 5.58
C PRO A 7 -4.41 -23.90 6.41
N ARG A 8 -4.48 -24.98 7.19
CA ARG A 8 -3.40 -25.41 8.09
C ARG A 8 -2.10 -25.80 7.37
N ASP A 9 -2.22 -26.21 6.11
CA ASP A 9 -1.11 -26.60 5.24
C ASP A 9 -0.39 -25.40 4.59
N LEU A 10 -0.87 -24.16 4.78
CA LEU A 10 -0.16 -22.98 4.32
C LEU A 10 1.21 -22.89 5.01
N ASP A 11 2.27 -22.88 4.21
CA ASP A 11 3.65 -22.82 4.71
C ASP A 11 3.89 -21.55 5.53
N GLN A 12 4.49 -21.67 6.72
CA GLN A 12 4.78 -20.53 7.59
C GLN A 12 5.79 -19.54 7.00
N ASN A 13 6.56 -19.95 6.00
CA ASN A 13 7.57 -19.14 5.31
C ASN A 13 7.00 -18.34 4.13
N VAL A 14 5.67 -18.37 3.90
CA VAL A 14 5.06 -17.53 2.87
C VAL A 14 5.36 -16.05 3.11
N SER A 15 5.58 -15.31 2.02
CA SER A 15 5.68 -13.85 2.04
C SER A 15 4.60 -13.27 1.14
N THR A 16 3.44 -12.96 1.74
CA THR A 16 2.24 -12.56 1.02
C THR A 16 1.46 -11.51 1.78
N ILE A 17 0.91 -10.54 1.05
CA ILE A 17 -0.16 -9.65 1.52
C ILE A 17 -1.48 -10.23 1.02
N PHE A 18 -2.44 -10.43 1.93
CA PHE A 18 -3.75 -10.98 1.60
C PHE A 18 -4.86 -9.92 1.51
N ALA A 19 -4.67 -8.76 2.13
CA ALA A 19 -5.54 -7.61 2.03
C ALA A 19 -4.74 -6.32 2.13
N GLN A 20 -5.07 -5.34 1.29
CA GLN A 20 -4.38 -4.05 1.27
C GLN A 20 -5.28 -2.91 0.80
N TRP A 21 -5.02 -1.73 1.34
CA TRP A 21 -5.51 -0.46 0.83
C TRP A 21 -4.38 0.24 0.13
N HIS A 22 -4.61 0.69 -1.10
CA HIS A 22 -3.60 1.30 -1.94
C HIS A 22 -4.02 2.73 -2.31
N GLY A 23 -3.07 3.66 -2.39
CA GLY A 23 -3.30 5.00 -2.92
C GLY A 23 -3.56 4.99 -4.42
N MET A 24 -4.15 6.07 -4.92
CA MET A 24 -4.52 6.24 -6.33
C MET A 24 -3.77 7.41 -6.99
N PRO A 25 -2.43 7.45 -6.96
CA PRO A 25 -1.70 8.60 -7.47
C PRO A 25 -2.04 8.91 -8.92
N SER A 26 -2.24 10.18 -9.24
CA SER A 26 -2.26 10.62 -10.64
C SER A 26 -0.85 10.82 -11.20
N ARG A 27 -0.54 10.08 -12.26
CA ARG A 27 0.70 10.23 -13.03
C ARG A 27 0.83 11.57 -13.76
N THR A 28 -0.21 12.42 -13.75
CA THR A 28 -0.10 13.80 -14.27
C THR A 28 0.59 14.74 -13.29
N LEU A 29 0.79 14.33 -12.03
CA LEU A 29 1.75 14.96 -11.13
C LEU A 29 3.15 14.50 -11.52
N VAL A 30 3.99 15.45 -11.92
CA VAL A 30 5.31 15.18 -12.51
C VAL A 30 6.38 16.03 -11.85
N SER A 31 7.64 15.63 -12.01
CA SER A 31 8.81 16.50 -11.84
C SER A 31 9.52 16.65 -13.17
N ASP A 32 9.87 17.88 -13.53
CA ASP A 32 10.69 18.16 -14.71
C ASP A 32 12.19 17.92 -14.44
N PRO A 33 13.07 17.98 -15.46
CA PRO A 33 14.51 17.75 -15.27
C PRO A 33 15.21 18.77 -14.36
N SER A 34 14.58 19.91 -14.06
CA SER A 34 15.08 20.90 -13.09
C SER A 34 14.67 20.58 -11.64
N GLY A 35 13.82 19.56 -11.45
CA GLY A 35 13.27 19.17 -10.16
C GLY A 35 11.96 19.86 -9.80
N LYS A 36 11.42 20.72 -10.68
CA LYS A 36 10.16 21.43 -10.41
C LYS A 36 8.98 20.45 -10.48
N VAL A 37 8.23 20.35 -9.38
CA VAL A 37 7.01 19.54 -9.32
C VAL A 37 5.82 20.35 -9.81
N MET A 38 5.01 19.76 -10.70
CA MET A 38 3.83 20.40 -11.27
C MET A 38 2.78 19.37 -11.68
N ARG A 39 1.52 19.81 -11.77
CA ARG A 39 0.42 19.01 -12.30
C ARG A 39 0.16 19.42 -13.74
N LEU A 40 0.29 18.46 -14.65
CA LEU A 40 -0.04 18.62 -16.06
C LEU A 40 -1.53 18.37 -16.28
N SER A 41 -2.10 19.07 -17.27
CA SER A 41 -3.37 18.65 -17.86
C SER A 41 -3.21 17.31 -18.58
N VAL A 42 -4.33 16.63 -18.80
CA VAL A 42 -4.34 15.37 -19.58
C VAL A 42 -3.74 15.59 -20.98
N LYS A 43 -4.05 16.72 -21.63
CA LYS A 43 -3.52 17.05 -22.95
C LYS A 43 -1.99 17.20 -22.94
N GLU A 44 -1.45 17.93 -21.97
CA GLU A 44 0.01 18.09 -21.82
C GLU A 44 0.70 16.76 -21.54
N PHE A 45 0.11 15.93 -20.67
CA PHE A 45 0.66 14.61 -20.37
C PHE A 45 0.68 13.69 -21.61
N LEU A 46 -0.39 13.70 -22.42
CA LEU A 46 -0.43 12.95 -23.68
C LEU A 46 0.63 13.44 -24.68
N GLU A 47 0.92 14.75 -24.70
CA GLU A 47 2.01 15.29 -25.51
C GLU A 47 3.41 14.86 -25.04
N LEU A 48 3.59 14.58 -23.74
CA LEU A 48 4.81 13.95 -23.22
C LEU A 48 4.88 12.46 -23.59
N GLU A 49 3.78 11.72 -23.44
CA GLU A 49 3.72 10.27 -23.74
C GLU A 49 4.01 9.95 -25.22
N LYS A 50 3.72 10.88 -26.13
CA LYS A 50 4.13 10.79 -27.54
C LYS A 50 5.66 10.78 -27.72
N ARG A 51 6.40 11.49 -26.86
CA ARG A 51 7.85 11.74 -26.97
C ARG A 51 8.70 10.89 -26.01
N MET A 52 8.06 10.24 -25.04
CA MET A 52 8.75 9.53 -23.94
C MET A 52 8.23 8.11 -23.78
N ILE A 53 9.06 7.26 -23.16
CA ILE A 53 8.66 5.96 -22.63
C ILE A 53 8.86 5.98 -21.12
N PHE A 54 7.82 5.65 -20.36
CA PHE A 54 7.89 5.54 -18.91
C PHE A 54 8.21 4.10 -18.52
N LYS A 55 9.27 3.92 -17.72
CA LYS A 55 9.56 2.67 -17.02
C LYS A 55 9.33 2.92 -15.54
N LYS A 56 8.19 2.43 -15.02
CA LYS A 56 7.68 2.80 -13.69
C LYS A 56 7.49 4.32 -13.62
N ASP A 57 8.15 4.99 -12.68
CA ASP A 57 8.11 6.44 -12.44
C ASP A 57 9.08 7.24 -13.31
N THR A 58 10.08 6.60 -13.95
CA THR A 58 11.12 7.29 -14.70
C THR A 58 10.81 7.39 -16.19
N ALA A 59 10.84 8.60 -16.73
CA ALA A 59 10.73 8.85 -18.16
C ALA A 59 12.07 8.67 -18.88
N HIS A 60 11.99 8.09 -20.08
CA HIS A 60 13.12 7.87 -20.97
C HIS A 60 12.78 8.43 -22.35
N ASP A 61 13.80 8.77 -23.12
CA ASP A 61 13.62 9.13 -24.53
C ASP A 61 12.93 8.00 -25.31
N LYS A 62 11.98 8.35 -26.18
CA LYS A 62 11.31 7.37 -27.04
C LYS A 62 12.04 7.25 -28.36
N ILE A 63 12.75 6.14 -28.56
CA ILE A 63 13.54 5.89 -29.76
C ILE A 63 12.76 4.96 -30.70
N ALA A 64 12.43 5.45 -31.90
CA ALA A 64 11.83 4.63 -32.95
C ALA A 64 12.88 3.67 -33.57
N LYS A 65 12.47 2.44 -33.85
CA LYS A 65 13.25 1.42 -34.56
C LYS A 65 12.31 0.67 -35.51
N VAL A 66 12.79 0.32 -36.70
CA VAL A 66 12.06 -0.57 -37.61
C VAL A 66 12.43 -2.02 -37.27
N ASN A 67 11.44 -2.89 -37.06
CA ASN A 67 11.66 -4.32 -36.85
C ASN A 67 11.91 -5.05 -38.19
N ALA A 68 12.19 -6.36 -38.15
CA ALA A 68 12.44 -7.14 -39.36
C ALA A 68 11.21 -7.26 -40.28
N GLN A 69 10.01 -6.99 -39.75
CA GLN A 69 8.72 -6.99 -40.45
C GLN A 69 8.38 -5.64 -41.10
N GLY A 70 9.18 -4.60 -40.87
CA GLY A 70 8.93 -3.25 -41.37
C GLY A 70 8.10 -2.35 -40.45
N ASP A 71 7.67 -2.83 -39.28
CA ASP A 71 6.89 -2.03 -38.33
C ASP A 71 7.78 -1.09 -37.52
N THR A 72 7.25 0.10 -37.21
CA THR A 72 7.86 1.00 -36.23
C THR A 72 7.57 0.51 -34.81
N VAL A 73 8.61 0.04 -34.14
CA VAL A 73 8.61 -0.29 -32.71
C VAL A 73 9.35 0.79 -31.93
N TYR A 74 8.99 0.99 -30.67
CA TYR A 74 9.65 1.97 -29.81
C TYR A 74 10.42 1.29 -28.69
N LYS A 75 11.63 1.79 -28.43
CA LYS A 75 12.46 1.36 -27.28
C LYS A 75 12.78 2.55 -26.39
N ALA A 76 12.85 2.29 -25.08
CA ALA A 76 13.31 3.29 -24.13
C ALA A 76 14.80 3.60 -24.36
N GLY A 77 15.12 4.87 -24.52
CA GLY A 77 16.47 5.42 -24.54
C GLY A 77 17.02 5.63 -23.13
N LYS A 78 17.81 6.70 -22.97
CA LYS A 78 18.35 7.13 -21.68
C LYS A 78 17.25 7.82 -20.85
N PRO A 79 17.33 7.77 -19.50
CA PRO A 79 16.49 8.61 -18.65
C PRO A 79 16.65 10.08 -19.03
N ASN A 80 15.54 10.82 -19.13
CA ASN A 80 15.55 12.20 -19.62
C ASN A 80 15.24 13.25 -18.53
N GLY A 81 15.26 12.83 -17.26
CA GLY A 81 15.08 13.70 -16.09
C GLY A 81 13.63 13.91 -15.65
N TRP A 82 12.64 13.55 -16.47
CA TRP A 82 11.24 13.61 -16.05
C TRP A 82 10.86 12.43 -15.15
N LEU A 83 10.09 12.73 -14.11
CA LEU A 83 9.49 11.76 -13.20
C LEU A 83 7.97 11.92 -13.18
N ILE A 84 7.25 10.82 -12.98
CA ILE A 84 5.79 10.79 -12.83
C ILE A 84 5.42 10.11 -11.50
N GLU A 85 4.32 10.54 -10.87
CA GLU A 85 3.82 9.84 -9.70
C GLU A 85 3.24 8.47 -10.09
N GLN A 86 3.95 7.40 -9.76
CA GLN A 86 3.55 6.03 -10.08
C GLN A 86 3.96 5.06 -8.97
N GLY A 87 3.08 4.12 -8.62
CA GLY A 87 3.37 3.09 -7.62
C GLY A 87 3.42 3.64 -6.19
N GLY A 88 4.34 3.13 -5.37
CA GLY A 88 4.40 3.43 -3.93
C GLY A 88 3.91 2.26 -3.06
N TYR A 89 4.22 2.31 -1.76
CA TYR A 89 3.75 1.28 -0.83
C TYR A 89 2.26 1.45 -0.53
N PRO A 90 1.50 0.35 -0.31
CA PRO A 90 0.13 0.44 0.14
C PRO A 90 0.06 1.09 1.53
N PRO A 91 -0.78 2.11 1.75
CA PRO A 91 -0.99 2.70 3.07
C PRO A 91 -1.38 1.70 4.16
N LEU A 92 -2.10 0.62 3.84
CA LEU A 92 -2.42 -0.44 4.80
C LEU A 92 -2.23 -1.81 4.15
N ALA A 93 -1.57 -2.72 4.86
CA ALA A 93 -1.41 -4.11 4.42
C ALA A 93 -1.58 -5.10 5.58
N PHE A 94 -2.30 -6.17 5.30
CA PHE A 94 -2.44 -7.37 6.13
C PHE A 94 -1.74 -8.51 5.40
N GLY A 95 -0.81 -9.19 6.08
CA GLY A 95 -0.03 -10.21 5.41
C GLY A 95 0.70 -11.15 6.35
N PHE A 96 1.36 -12.12 5.74
CA PHE A 96 2.30 -13.05 6.37
C PHE A 96 3.69 -12.82 5.80
N SER A 97 4.70 -12.77 6.67
CA SER A 97 6.11 -12.74 6.28
C SER A 97 6.97 -13.04 7.49
N GLN A 98 8.09 -13.74 7.29
CA GLN A 98 9.06 -14.04 8.35
C GLN A 98 8.42 -14.74 9.57
N GLY A 99 7.46 -15.66 9.33
CA GLY A 99 6.78 -16.39 10.41
C GLY A 99 5.77 -15.56 11.22
N TYR A 100 5.38 -14.36 10.76
CA TYR A 100 4.39 -13.53 11.43
C TYR A 100 3.19 -13.20 10.55
N PHE A 101 1.99 -13.24 11.11
CA PHE A 101 0.90 -12.36 10.66
C PHE A 101 1.23 -10.93 11.09
N TYR A 102 1.05 -9.95 10.20
CA TYR A 102 1.25 -8.55 10.52
C TYR A 102 0.18 -7.65 9.91
N ILE A 103 -0.04 -6.50 10.56
CA ILE A 103 -0.75 -5.35 10.04
C ILE A 103 0.26 -4.20 9.97
N LYS A 104 0.44 -3.63 8.78
CA LYS A 104 1.39 -2.54 8.55
C LYS A 104 0.70 -1.32 7.96
N ALA A 105 0.90 -0.18 8.60
CA ALA A 105 0.49 1.13 8.10
C ALA A 105 1.69 1.86 7.49
N ASN A 106 1.52 2.48 6.34
CA ASN A 106 2.51 3.34 5.70
C ASN A 106 1.93 4.74 5.49
N SER A 107 2.80 5.73 5.65
CA SER A 107 2.53 7.14 5.41
C SER A 107 3.59 7.71 4.48
N ASP A 108 3.18 8.57 3.55
CA ASP A 108 4.08 9.39 2.74
C ASP A 108 3.53 10.80 2.63
N ARG A 109 4.19 11.77 3.29
CA ARG A 109 3.77 13.17 3.25
C ARG A 109 4.37 13.95 2.06
N LYS A 110 5.30 13.36 1.31
CA LYS A 110 5.96 14.04 0.18
C LYS A 110 4.93 14.26 -0.94
N TRP A 111 4.95 15.41 -1.58
CA TRP A 111 3.96 15.74 -2.62
C TRP A 111 4.15 14.90 -3.87
N LEU A 112 5.39 14.81 -4.36
CA LEU A 112 5.80 13.81 -5.35
C LEU A 112 6.68 12.78 -4.63
N THR A 113 6.20 11.56 -4.51
CA THR A 113 6.85 10.47 -3.77
C THR A 113 8.23 10.17 -4.33
N ASP A 114 9.22 10.16 -3.44
CA ASP A 114 10.54 9.66 -3.75
C ASP A 114 10.55 8.13 -3.78
N LYS A 115 10.76 7.51 -4.94
CA LYS A 115 10.81 6.05 -5.07
C LYS A 115 12.15 5.44 -4.63
N THR A 116 13.16 6.27 -4.38
CA THR A 116 14.46 5.84 -3.83
C THR A 116 14.42 5.72 -2.30
N ASP A 117 13.58 6.52 -1.64
CA ASP A 117 13.28 6.35 -0.22
C ASP A 117 12.43 5.09 -0.01
N ARG A 118 13.07 4.01 0.43
CA ARG A 118 12.43 2.70 0.66
C ARG A 118 12.05 2.48 2.12
N CYS A 119 11.73 3.53 2.89
CA CYS A 119 11.20 3.44 4.26
C CYS A 119 10.05 2.43 4.36
N ASN A 120 10.34 1.26 4.95
CA ASN A 120 9.42 0.13 5.05
C ASN A 120 9.82 -0.77 6.21
N ALA A 121 8.97 -0.88 7.23
CA ALA A 121 9.24 -1.64 8.43
C ALA A 121 9.29 -3.15 8.12
N ASN A 122 10.30 -3.86 8.63
CA ASN A 122 10.34 -5.32 8.54
C ASN A 122 9.53 -5.91 9.72
N PRO A 123 8.51 -6.77 9.48
CA PRO A 123 7.70 -7.37 10.56
C PRO A 123 8.49 -8.10 11.64
N ASP A 124 9.61 -8.72 11.28
CA ASP A 124 10.49 -9.42 12.24
C ASP A 124 11.21 -8.41 13.15
N LYS A 125 11.86 -7.41 12.54
CA LYS A 125 12.75 -6.46 13.23
C LYS A 125 12.04 -5.31 13.92
N ALA A 126 10.92 -4.84 13.37
CA ALA A 126 10.23 -3.66 13.89
C ALA A 126 9.39 -4.03 15.12
N GLU A 127 9.45 -3.15 16.12
CA GLU A 127 8.56 -3.23 17.28
C GLU A 127 7.16 -2.74 16.93
N ILE A 128 6.16 -3.28 17.62
CA ILE A 128 4.76 -2.88 17.45
C ILE A 128 4.61 -1.40 17.85
N MET A 129 3.90 -0.63 17.01
CA MET A 129 3.61 0.79 17.21
C MET A 129 4.83 1.73 17.32
N LYS A 130 6.05 1.25 17.02
CA LYS A 130 7.23 2.10 16.85
C LYS A 130 7.50 2.31 15.34
N PRO A 131 7.20 3.49 14.78
CA PRO A 131 7.39 3.74 13.35
C PRO A 131 8.87 3.74 12.98
N VAL A 132 9.21 3.10 11.85
CA VAL A 132 10.43 3.40 11.10
C VAL A 132 10.15 4.64 10.27
N THR A 133 11.01 5.65 10.34
CA THR A 133 10.79 6.93 9.67
C THR A 133 11.95 7.33 8.76
N SER A 134 11.62 8.04 7.70
CA SER A 134 12.53 8.86 6.91
C SER A 134 12.13 10.34 7.06
N ALA A 135 12.69 11.22 6.24
CA ALA A 135 12.27 12.63 6.20
C ALA A 135 10.77 12.80 5.88
N TYR A 136 10.18 11.90 5.07
CA TYR A 136 8.81 12.06 4.56
C TYR A 136 7.90 10.86 4.80
N LYS A 137 8.48 9.68 5.02
CA LYS A 137 7.74 8.44 5.14
C LYS A 137 7.77 7.90 6.56
N ALA A 138 6.68 7.27 6.95
CA ALA A 138 6.62 6.43 8.14
C ALA A 138 6.08 5.05 7.76
N SER A 139 6.63 4.00 8.37
CA SER A 139 6.15 2.63 8.23
C SER A 139 6.07 2.00 9.60
N THR A 140 4.87 1.56 9.99
CA THR A 140 4.56 1.11 11.34
C THR A 140 3.94 -0.26 11.30
N ILE A 141 4.48 -1.21 12.08
CA ILE A 141 3.80 -2.46 12.38
C ILE A 141 2.77 -2.18 13.48
N ALA A 142 1.50 -2.11 13.12
CA ALA A 142 0.40 -1.84 14.05
C ALA A 142 0.06 -3.07 14.90
N TYR A 143 0.28 -4.26 14.35
CA TYR A 143 0.09 -5.53 15.04
C TYR A 143 0.97 -6.60 14.41
N LYS A 144 1.45 -7.55 15.21
CA LYS A 144 1.99 -8.82 14.72
C LYS A 144 1.71 -9.96 15.69
N MET A 145 1.59 -11.18 15.16
CA MET A 145 1.52 -12.40 15.95
C MET A 145 2.25 -13.54 15.22
N PRO A 146 2.85 -14.51 15.94
CA PRO A 146 3.44 -15.70 15.32
C PRO A 146 2.43 -16.42 14.41
N PHE A 147 2.91 -16.93 13.28
CA PHE A 147 2.09 -17.61 12.28
C PHE A 147 1.33 -18.80 12.88
N GLU A 148 1.97 -19.56 13.76
CA GLU A 148 1.40 -20.69 14.48
C GLU A 148 0.19 -20.31 15.36
N HIS A 149 0.15 -19.07 15.86
CA HIS A 149 -0.94 -18.57 16.69
C HIS A 149 -2.12 -18.04 15.87
N PHE A 150 -1.93 -17.81 14.56
CA PHE A 150 -3.02 -17.36 13.71
C PHE A 150 -4.00 -18.53 13.46
N PRO A 151 -5.32 -18.35 13.67
CA PRO A 151 -6.30 -19.43 13.51
C PRO A 151 -6.26 -20.06 12.11
N LYS A 152 -6.27 -21.39 12.08
CA LYS A 152 -6.27 -22.19 10.84
C LYS A 152 -7.58 -22.94 10.68
N ASP A 153 -7.91 -23.26 9.43
CA ASP A 153 -9.08 -24.03 9.04
C ASP A 153 -10.42 -23.44 9.52
N CYS A 154 -10.48 -22.13 9.72
CA CYS A 154 -11.70 -21.41 10.05
C CYS A 154 -11.72 -20.02 9.42
N TRP A 155 -12.91 -19.44 9.32
CA TRP A 155 -13.06 -18.05 8.88
C TRP A 155 -12.64 -17.09 9.99
N VAL A 156 -11.72 -16.20 9.65
CA VAL A 156 -11.30 -15.06 10.47
C VAL A 156 -11.83 -13.78 9.83
N THR A 157 -12.67 -13.05 10.55
CA THR A 157 -13.25 -11.78 10.09
C THR A 157 -12.50 -10.61 10.71
N PHE A 158 -12.12 -9.66 9.85
CA PHE A 158 -11.55 -8.38 10.25
C PHE A 158 -12.54 -7.24 10.03
N ARG A 159 -12.83 -6.51 11.11
CA ARG A 159 -13.47 -5.20 11.05
C ARG A 159 -12.40 -4.13 11.22
N VAL A 160 -12.22 -3.32 10.20
CA VAL A 160 -11.17 -2.31 10.10
C VAL A 160 -11.83 -0.95 9.98
N ASN A 161 -11.54 -0.03 10.89
CA ASN A 161 -11.89 1.38 10.75
C ASN A 161 -10.60 2.17 10.51
N ILE A 162 -10.64 3.06 9.53
CA ILE A 162 -9.49 3.86 9.12
C ILE A 162 -9.98 5.30 9.01
N ASP A 163 -9.35 6.19 9.78
CA ASP A 163 -9.37 7.61 9.47
C ASP A 163 -8.06 7.87 8.72
N TRP A 164 -8.08 8.45 7.53
CA TRP A 164 -6.86 8.70 6.76
C TRP A 164 -6.13 9.95 7.25
N THR A 165 -4.79 9.94 7.25
CA THR A 165 -4.00 11.14 7.54
C THR A 165 -4.37 12.22 6.52
N LEU A 166 -4.61 13.45 7.00
CA LEU A 166 -4.81 14.59 6.12
C LEU A 166 -3.49 15.33 5.92
N TYR A 167 -3.09 15.50 4.66
CA TYR A 167 -1.82 16.11 4.28
C TYR A 167 -2.03 17.49 3.62
N GLY A 168 -1.00 18.33 3.70
CA GLY A 168 -1.00 19.70 3.21
C GLY A 168 -0.60 19.87 1.75
N LYS A 169 -0.73 18.83 0.91
CA LYS A 169 -0.40 18.86 -0.52
C LYS A 169 1.02 19.37 -0.77
N GLU A 170 1.20 20.42 -1.57
CA GLU A 170 2.49 21.02 -1.91
C GLU A 170 3.30 21.48 -0.69
N LYS A 171 2.64 21.77 0.45
CA LYS A 171 3.32 22.16 1.69
C LYS A 171 3.92 20.97 2.44
N GLU A 172 3.55 19.75 2.06
CA GLU A 172 4.04 18.48 2.63
C GLU A 172 3.84 18.38 4.16
N THR A 173 2.90 19.15 4.71
CA THR A 173 2.59 19.14 6.14
C THR A 173 1.63 18.03 6.51
N ILE A 174 1.63 17.64 7.78
CA ILE A 174 0.58 16.79 8.36
C ILE A 174 -0.43 17.74 8.99
N LEU A 175 -1.65 17.80 8.44
CA LEU A 175 -2.71 18.66 8.93
C LEU A 175 -3.51 18.02 10.05
N ARG A 176 -3.72 16.69 9.97
CA ARG A 176 -4.42 15.93 11.01
C ARG A 176 -3.91 14.51 11.09
N ASN A 177 -3.57 14.08 12.30
CA ASN A 177 -3.28 12.68 12.61
C ASN A 177 -4.53 11.82 12.44
N SER A 178 -4.30 10.54 12.17
CA SER A 178 -5.33 9.55 11.87
C SER A 178 -5.44 8.48 12.94
N LEU A 179 -6.45 7.63 12.80
CA LEU A 179 -6.74 6.50 13.66
C LEU A 179 -6.81 5.22 12.84
N LEU A 180 -6.27 4.13 13.38
CA LEU A 180 -6.50 2.77 12.91
C LEU A 180 -7.11 1.95 14.04
N ASP A 181 -8.23 1.29 13.74
CA ASP A 181 -8.92 0.40 14.67
C ASP A 181 -9.18 -0.94 13.98
N VAL A 182 -8.76 -2.05 14.60
CA VAL A 182 -8.90 -3.39 14.02
C VAL A 182 -9.40 -4.37 15.06
N LYS A 183 -10.56 -4.95 14.77
CA LYS A 183 -11.13 -6.09 15.51
C LYS A 183 -11.04 -7.35 14.65
N MET A 184 -10.57 -8.43 15.27
CA MET A 184 -10.44 -9.76 14.69
C MET A 184 -11.38 -10.69 15.41
N SER A 185 -12.24 -11.41 14.69
CA SER A 185 -13.14 -12.41 15.26
C SER A 185 -13.11 -13.71 14.49
N TYR A 186 -13.24 -14.83 15.19
CA TYR A 186 -13.25 -16.18 14.61
C TYR A 186 -13.94 -17.15 15.55
N ARG A 187 -14.29 -18.35 15.06
CA ARG A 187 -14.81 -19.44 15.89
C ARG A 187 -13.70 -20.43 16.23
N GLN A 188 -13.67 -20.88 17.49
CA GLN A 188 -12.77 -21.93 17.98
C GLN A 188 -13.55 -22.82 18.95
N ALA A 189 -13.64 -24.13 18.67
CA ALA A 189 -14.40 -25.10 19.47
C ALA A 189 -15.82 -24.61 19.82
N GLU A 190 -16.57 -24.18 18.80
CA GLU A 190 -17.94 -23.62 18.89
C GLU A 190 -18.10 -22.30 19.65
N LYS A 191 -17.02 -21.75 20.22
CA LYS A 191 -17.02 -20.44 20.89
C LYS A 191 -16.57 -19.35 19.94
N GLU A 192 -17.23 -18.20 20.01
CA GLU A 192 -16.81 -16.99 19.31
C GLU A 192 -15.68 -16.32 20.09
N VAL A 193 -14.53 -16.10 19.44
CA VAL A 193 -13.41 -15.34 19.97
C VAL A 193 -13.40 -13.97 19.30
N LYS A 194 -13.36 -12.90 20.10
CA LYS A 194 -13.23 -11.52 19.64
C LYS A 194 -11.97 -10.91 20.24
N ARG A 195 -11.09 -10.38 19.40
CA ARG A 195 -9.86 -9.70 19.80
C ARG A 195 -9.84 -8.30 19.22
N HIS A 196 -9.51 -7.33 20.06
CA HIS A 196 -9.27 -5.96 19.64
C HIS A 196 -7.77 -5.78 19.44
N ILE A 197 -7.29 -6.03 18.22
CA ILE A 197 -5.85 -6.22 17.93
C ILE A 197 -5.12 -4.93 17.59
N VAL A 198 -5.85 -3.89 17.17
CA VAL A 198 -5.37 -2.51 17.10
C VAL A 198 -6.48 -1.64 17.71
N ASN A 199 -6.21 -0.96 18.82
CA ASN A 199 -7.23 -0.30 19.62
C ASN A 199 -7.20 1.22 19.46
N ASN A 200 -7.96 1.73 18.47
CA ASN A 200 -8.08 3.17 18.19
C ASN A 200 -6.73 3.90 18.19
N GLU A 201 -5.73 3.31 17.55
CA GLU A 201 -4.35 3.78 17.62
C GLU A 201 -4.15 5.02 16.76
N LYS A 202 -3.55 6.06 17.34
CA LYS A 202 -3.12 7.24 16.57
C LYS A 202 -1.92 6.85 15.72
N ILE A 203 -2.07 6.91 14.41
CA ILE A 203 -1.05 6.41 13.47
C ILE A 203 -1.04 7.25 12.20
N LEU A 204 0.14 7.48 11.62
CA LEU A 204 0.26 8.05 10.29
C LEU A 204 -0.04 6.97 9.26
N ILE A 205 -1.02 7.20 8.41
CA ILE A 205 -1.49 6.25 7.41
C ILE A 205 -2.11 6.98 6.22
N GLY A 206 -1.53 6.79 5.04
CA GLY A 206 -2.00 7.43 3.82
C GLY A 206 -0.88 7.90 2.89
N ARG A 207 -1.27 8.66 1.88
CA ARG A 207 -0.39 9.32 0.93
C ARG A 207 -0.87 10.74 0.72
N ASN A 208 0.06 11.68 0.56
CA ASN A 208 -0.22 13.05 0.18
C ASN A 208 -0.55 13.15 -1.33
N ASP A 209 -1.54 12.39 -1.76
CA ASP A 209 -2.10 12.43 -3.12
C ASP A 209 -3.41 13.26 -3.10
N GLU A 210 -3.90 13.68 -4.26
CA GLU A 210 -5.23 14.32 -4.35
C GLU A 210 -6.36 13.31 -4.33
N GLU A 211 -6.08 12.13 -4.88
CA GLU A 211 -7.00 11.04 -5.02
C GLU A 211 -7.03 10.15 -3.76
N GLY A 212 -8.06 9.31 -3.66
CA GLY A 212 -8.31 8.49 -2.48
C GLY A 212 -7.57 7.14 -2.44
N TYR A 213 -8.19 6.21 -1.74
CA TYR A 213 -7.67 4.87 -1.51
C TYR A 213 -8.71 3.83 -1.93
N TYR A 214 -8.23 2.68 -2.41
CA TYR A 214 -9.10 1.56 -2.76
C TYR A 214 -8.62 0.26 -2.11
N PHE A 215 -9.56 -0.64 -1.84
CA PHE A 215 -9.30 -1.94 -1.24
C PHE A 215 -9.03 -3.02 -2.29
N LYS A 216 -8.12 -3.93 -1.97
CA LYS A 216 -7.92 -5.21 -2.64
C LYS A 216 -7.71 -6.32 -1.62
N PHE A 217 -8.20 -7.51 -1.94
CA PHE A 217 -7.77 -8.74 -1.31
C PHE A 217 -7.43 -9.79 -2.38
N GLY A 218 -6.63 -10.79 -2.02
CA GLY A 218 -6.12 -11.79 -2.95
C GLY A 218 -4.70 -12.15 -2.57
N ILE A 219 -3.88 -12.57 -3.53
CA ILE A 219 -2.48 -12.89 -3.27
C ILE A 219 -1.60 -11.81 -3.89
N TYR A 220 -0.89 -11.04 -3.05
CA TYR A 220 0.27 -10.27 -3.47
C TYR A 220 1.53 -10.86 -2.83
N ARG A 221 2.20 -11.75 -3.55
CA ARG A 221 3.43 -12.42 -3.11
C ARG A 221 4.63 -11.49 -3.28
N VAL A 222 5.37 -11.27 -2.22
CA VAL A 222 6.43 -10.25 -2.11
C VAL A 222 7.75 -10.84 -1.63
N GLY A 223 8.79 -10.00 -1.49
CA GLY A 223 10.07 -10.42 -0.93
C GLY A 223 10.84 -11.42 -1.79
N ASN A 224 10.57 -11.46 -3.11
CA ASN A 224 11.08 -12.46 -4.04
C ASN A 224 10.75 -13.91 -3.65
N SER A 225 9.74 -14.13 -2.80
CA SER A 225 9.30 -15.48 -2.42
C SER A 225 8.66 -16.19 -3.61
N THR A 226 9.02 -17.46 -3.78
CA THR A 226 8.41 -18.39 -4.72
C THR A 226 7.53 -19.44 -4.03
N THR A 227 7.44 -19.39 -2.70
CA THR A 227 6.64 -20.31 -1.89
C THR A 227 5.19 -20.29 -2.38
N PRO A 228 4.54 -21.46 -2.54
CA PRO A 228 3.13 -21.54 -2.89
C PRO A 228 2.24 -20.83 -1.86
N VAL A 229 1.17 -20.20 -2.34
CA VAL A 229 0.21 -19.49 -1.49
C VAL A 229 -1.19 -19.88 -1.93
N CYS A 230 -2.01 -20.33 -0.99
CA CYS A 230 -3.42 -20.66 -1.21
C CYS A 230 -4.23 -20.35 0.05
N TYR A 231 -5.36 -19.67 -0.12
CA TYR A 231 -6.36 -19.38 0.92
C TYR A 231 -7.64 -18.84 0.28
N ASN A 232 -8.71 -18.78 1.06
CA ASN A 232 -10.00 -18.23 0.60
C ASN A 232 -10.27 -16.87 1.26
N LEU A 233 -11.01 -16.03 0.55
CA LEU A 233 -11.41 -14.68 0.97
C LEU A 233 -12.90 -14.50 0.70
N ALA A 234 -13.62 -13.82 1.59
CA ALA A 234 -15.05 -13.59 1.44
C ALA A 234 -15.54 -12.40 2.29
N GLY A 235 -16.82 -12.06 2.16
CA GLY A 235 -17.53 -11.15 3.07
C GLY A 235 -16.96 -9.74 3.11
N TYR A 236 -16.49 -9.21 1.97
CA TYR A 236 -16.08 -7.82 1.88
C TYR A 236 -17.29 -6.90 1.92
N GLU A 237 -17.18 -5.87 2.75
CA GLU A 237 -18.16 -4.80 2.90
C GLU A 237 -17.45 -3.52 3.33
N GLN A 238 -17.82 -2.39 2.75
CA GLN A 238 -17.26 -1.08 3.09
C GLN A 238 -18.37 -0.04 3.16
N HIS A 239 -18.30 0.80 4.20
CA HIS A 239 -19.20 1.93 4.42
C HIS A 239 -18.37 3.15 4.76
N GLU A 240 -18.83 4.32 4.35
CA GLU A 240 -18.34 5.57 4.90
C GLU A 240 -18.81 5.69 6.36
N ARG A 241 -17.91 6.13 7.24
CA ARG A 241 -18.25 6.35 8.65
C ARG A 241 -18.91 7.72 8.78
N ASN A 242 -20.20 7.75 9.15
CA ASN A 242 -20.89 9.00 9.46
C ASN A 242 -20.16 9.74 10.59
N ALA A 243 -19.83 11.02 10.35
CA ALA A 243 -19.06 11.87 11.27
C ALA A 243 -19.70 12.06 12.66
N SER A 244 -21.00 11.78 12.80
CA SER A 244 -21.76 11.85 14.06
C SER A 244 -21.51 10.69 15.04
N SER A 245 -20.60 9.77 14.73
CA SER A 245 -20.30 8.57 15.54
C SER A 245 -18.89 8.56 16.15
N GLN A 246 -18.22 9.71 16.22
CA GLN A 246 -17.00 9.84 17.03
C GLN A 246 -17.40 10.09 18.49
N PRO A 247 -16.97 9.26 19.46
CA PRO A 247 -17.01 9.65 20.86
C PRO A 247 -16.09 10.86 21.05
N ASN A 248 -16.55 11.84 21.82
CA ASN A 248 -15.75 12.98 22.30
C ASN A 248 -14.46 12.52 22.99
#